data_AF-A0A0L8I492-F1
#
_entry.id   AF-A0A0L8I492-F1
#
_cell.length_a   1.000
_cell.length_b   1.000
_cell.length_c   1.000
_cell.angle_alpha   90.00
_cell.angle_beta   90.00
_cell.angle_gamma   90.00
#
_symmetry.space_group_name_H-M   'P 1'
#
loop_
_entity.id
_entity.type
_entity.pdbx_description
1 polymer ?
#
loop_
_entity_poly.entity_id
_entity_poly.type
_entity_poly.pdbx_seq_one_letter_code
_entity_poly.pdbx_strand_id
1 'polypeptide(L)'
;MKTSPKIISPGKLKIKERKQLIAACNHSFLQVVQLLQVKLVIGIGNFASENASKAVKGLQQDLFSHLRIETLMHPSPANPAANKDWQSYALNKLKQIDIMSYTDWEISDGQVIDSQG
;
A
#
# COMPACT_ATOMS: atom_id res chain seq x y z
N MET A 1 -0.74 30.05 22.46
CA MET A 1 0.14 29.08 21.77
C MET A 1 -0.71 28.27 20.80
N LYS A 2 -0.48 28.36 19.48
CA LYS A 2 -1.08 27.42 18.52
C LYS A 2 -0.33 26.09 18.64
N THR A 3 -0.77 25.21 19.54
CA THR A 3 -0.28 23.83 19.55
C THR A 3 -1.04 23.07 18.47
N SER A 4 -0.51 23.09 17.25
CA SER A 4 -1.02 22.19 16.21
C SER A 4 -0.77 20.74 16.65
N PRO A 5 -1.76 19.84 16.53
CA PRO A 5 -1.56 18.43 16.84
C PRO A 5 -0.44 17.87 15.97
N LYS A 6 0.60 17.32 16.60
CA LYS A 6 1.76 16.77 15.90
C LYS A 6 1.47 15.35 15.46
N ILE A 7 1.46 15.11 14.15
CA ILE A 7 1.36 13.75 13.60
C ILE A 7 2.66 12.98 13.94
N ILE A 8 2.50 11.90 14.69
CA ILE A 8 3.57 10.96 15.03
C ILE A 8 3.44 9.77 14.10
N SER A 9 4.31 9.69 13.09
CA SER A 9 4.43 8.48 12.27
C SER A 9 5.20 7.41 13.03
N PRO A 10 5.03 6.11 12.70
CA PRO A 10 5.79 5.03 13.32
C PRO A 10 7.31 5.27 13.25
N GLY A 11 7.80 5.94 12.21
CA GLY A 11 9.21 6.32 12.08
C GLY A 11 9.76 7.21 13.20
N LYS A 12 8.89 7.96 13.89
CA LYS A 12 9.23 8.85 15.01
C LYS A 12 9.19 8.16 16.38
N LEU A 13 8.80 6.89 16.46
CA LEU A 13 8.80 6.10 17.69
C LEU A 13 10.20 5.57 18.01
N LYS A 14 10.46 5.24 19.29
CA LYS A 14 11.71 4.57 19.67
C LYS A 14 11.81 3.22 18.98
N ILE A 15 13.02 2.78 18.67
CA ILE A 15 13.25 1.58 17.85
C ILE A 15 12.54 0.35 18.43
N LYS A 16 12.58 0.16 19.76
CA LYS A 16 11.94 -0.98 20.44
C LYS A 16 10.41 -0.96 20.28
N GLU A 17 9.79 0.18 20.58
CA GLU A 17 8.34 0.40 20.47
C GLU A 17 7.88 0.23 19.02
N ARG A 18 8.62 0.82 18.07
CA ARG A 18 8.35 0.70 16.64
C ARG A 18 8.38 -0.75 16.17
N LYS A 19 9.37 -1.53 16.60
CA LYS A 19 9.47 -2.96 16.25
C LYS A 19 8.30 -3.76 16.79
N GLN A 20 7.91 -3.54 18.04
CA GLN A 20 6.77 -4.21 18.67
C GLN A 20 5.46 -3.87 17.95
N LEU A 21 5.25 -2.58 17.65
CA LEU A 21 4.08 -2.12 16.89
C LEU A 21 4.02 -2.75 15.50
N ILE A 22 5.11 -2.68 14.73
CA ILE A 22 5.15 -3.24 13.37
C ILE A 22 4.92 -4.76 13.40
N ALA A 23 5.48 -5.48 14.38
CA ALA A 23 5.26 -6.92 14.52
C ALA A 23 3.77 -7.25 14.74
N ALA A 24 3.09 -6.51 15.62
CA ALA A 24 1.65 -6.68 15.85
C ALA A 24 0.83 -6.36 14.58
N CYS A 25 1.13 -5.25 13.90
CA CYS A 25 0.46 -4.89 12.64
C CYS A 25 0.68 -5.94 11.54
N ASN A 26 1.90 -6.46 11.42
CA ASN A 26 2.23 -7.49 10.43
C ASN A 26 1.48 -8.79 10.70
N HIS A 27 1.30 -9.17 11.98
CA HIS A 27 0.50 -10.33 12.34
C HIS A 27 -0.96 -10.17 11.87
N SER A 28 -1.59 -9.04 12.18
CA SER A 28 -2.95 -8.76 11.72
C SER A 28 -3.06 -8.67 10.19
N PHE A 29 -2.08 -8.08 9.52
CA PHE A 29 -2.01 -8.04 8.06
C PHE A 29 -2.06 -9.46 7.46
N LEU A 30 -1.24 -10.38 8.00
CA LEU A 30 -1.20 -11.76 7.52
C LEU A 30 -2.53 -12.49 7.74
N GLN A 31 -3.20 -12.25 8.87
CA GLN A 31 -4.54 -12.81 9.13
C GLN A 31 -5.56 -12.31 8.11
N VAL A 32 -5.55 -11.02 7.76
CA VAL A 32 -6.45 -10.45 6.75
C VAL A 32 -6.17 -11.04 5.37
N VAL A 33 -4.89 -11.12 4.97
CA VAL A 33 -4.49 -11.72 3.69
C VAL A 33 -4.93 -13.18 3.60
N GLN A 34 -4.73 -13.96 4.67
CA GLN A 34 -5.15 -15.34 4.75
C GLN A 34 -6.68 -15.48 4.67
N LEU A 35 -7.41 -14.66 5.42
CA LEU A 35 -8.87 -14.72 5.48
C LEU A 35 -9.51 -14.38 4.14
N LEU A 36 -9.01 -13.33 3.47
CA LEU A 36 -9.52 -12.88 2.19
C LEU A 36 -8.95 -13.66 1.00
N GLN A 37 -7.94 -14.51 1.22
CA GLN A 37 -7.24 -15.28 0.19
C GLN A 37 -6.79 -14.43 -1.01
N VAL A 38 -6.33 -13.20 -0.74
CA VAL A 38 -5.92 -12.29 -1.80
C VAL A 38 -4.66 -12.81 -2.50
N LYS A 39 -4.62 -12.64 -3.83
CA LYS A 39 -3.44 -12.99 -4.65
C LYS A 39 -2.50 -11.81 -4.88
N LEU A 40 -2.97 -10.60 -4.59
CA LEU A 40 -2.23 -9.35 -4.79
C LEU A 40 -2.47 -8.40 -3.62
N VAL A 41 -1.40 -7.83 -3.09
CA VAL A 41 -1.42 -6.69 -2.18
C VAL A 41 -0.66 -5.54 -2.82
N ILE A 42 -1.25 -4.35 -2.82
CA ILE A 42 -0.61 -3.13 -3.32
C ILE A 42 -0.29 -2.24 -2.11
N GLY A 43 0.99 -2.13 -1.77
CA GLY A 43 1.45 -1.22 -0.72
C GLY A 43 1.52 0.22 -1.22
N ILE A 44 0.85 1.14 -0.52
CA ILE A 44 0.89 2.56 -0.83
C ILE A 44 2.11 3.20 -0.13
N GLY A 45 3.16 3.41 -0.90
CA GLY A 45 4.47 3.86 -0.45
C GLY A 45 5.37 2.72 0.06
N ASN A 46 6.68 2.97 0.02
CA ASN A 46 7.70 1.96 0.34
C ASN A 46 7.54 1.36 1.74
N PHE A 47 7.14 2.17 2.73
CA PHE A 47 6.94 1.67 4.09
C PHE A 47 5.90 0.53 4.14
N ALA A 48 4.77 0.68 3.45
CA ALA A 48 3.72 -0.35 3.46
C ALA A 48 4.20 -1.62 2.74
N SER A 49 4.75 -1.47 1.53
CA SER A 49 5.21 -2.61 0.72
C SER A 49 6.35 -3.39 1.36
N GLU A 50 7.31 -2.69 1.97
CA GLU A 50 8.41 -3.34 2.67
C GLU A 50 7.94 -4.13 3.88
N ASN A 51 7.01 -3.59 4.67
CA ASN A 51 6.49 -4.28 5.84
C ASN A 51 5.66 -5.50 5.43
N ALA A 52 4.81 -5.39 4.41
CA ALA A 52 4.08 -6.52 3.84
C ALA A 52 5.06 -7.63 3.35
N SER A 53 6.10 -7.24 2.60
CA SER A 53 7.11 -8.18 2.12
C SER A 53 7.87 -8.86 3.25
N LYS A 54 8.24 -8.12 4.29
CA LYS A 54 8.92 -8.66 5.48
C LYS A 54 8.02 -9.60 6.29
N ALA A 55 6.75 -9.26 6.43
CA ALA A 55 5.77 -10.09 7.13
C ALA A 55 5.65 -11.47 6.47
N VAL A 56 5.51 -11.49 5.14
CA VAL A 56 5.36 -12.73 4.36
C VAL A 56 6.65 -13.54 4.37
N LYS A 57 7.82 -12.92 4.14
CA LYS A 57 9.13 -13.62 4.19
C LYS A 57 9.45 -14.21 5.56
N GLY A 58 8.91 -13.63 6.63
CA GLY A 58 9.07 -14.13 8.00
C GLY A 58 8.32 -15.45 8.26
N LEU A 59 7.39 -15.85 7.39
CA LEU A 59 6.63 -17.08 7.49
C LEU A 59 7.09 -18.07 6.40
N GLN A 60 7.68 -19.20 6.81
CA GLN A 60 7.93 -20.33 5.92
C GLN A 60 6.63 -21.12 5.73
N GLN A 61 5.67 -20.57 4.99
CA GLN A 61 4.40 -21.24 4.72
C GLN A 61 4.01 -21.13 3.25
N ASP A 62 3.66 -22.27 2.66
CA ASP A 62 3.17 -22.37 1.27
C ASP A 62 1.93 -21.51 1.01
N LEU A 63 1.20 -21.16 2.07
CA LEU A 63 -0.03 -20.37 2.02
C LEU A 63 0.13 -18.99 1.35
N PHE A 64 1.33 -18.40 1.40
CA PHE A 64 1.61 -17.09 0.79
C PHE A 64 2.48 -17.18 -0.46
N SER A 65 2.78 -18.39 -0.96
CA SER A 65 3.67 -18.61 -2.11
C SER A 65 3.18 -17.94 -3.40
N HIS A 66 1.87 -17.77 -3.55
CA HIS A 66 1.25 -17.12 -4.70
C HIS A 66 0.88 -15.65 -4.46
N LEU A 67 1.20 -15.09 -3.29
CA LEU A 67 0.91 -13.71 -2.97
C LEU A 67 1.90 -12.78 -3.65
N ARG A 68 1.43 -11.96 -4.59
CA ARG A 68 2.20 -10.88 -5.21
C ARG A 68 2.08 -9.62 -4.37
N ILE A 69 3.20 -8.92 -4.16
CA ILE A 69 3.22 -7.62 -3.47
C ILE A 69 3.77 -6.58 -4.44
N GLU A 70 2.95 -5.58 -4.75
CA GLU A 70 3.32 -4.45 -5.60
C GLU A 70 3.44 -3.17 -4.77
N THR A 71 4.14 -2.18 -5.31
CA THR A 71 4.26 -0.86 -4.70
C THR A 71 3.64 0.20 -5.60
N LEU A 72 2.77 1.02 -5.01
CA LEU A 72 2.32 2.27 -5.60
C LEU A 72 2.98 3.42 -4.85
N MET A 73 3.35 4.49 -5.56
CA MET A 73 3.86 5.70 -4.91
C MET A 73 2.81 6.25 -3.94
N HIS A 74 3.22 6.74 -2.77
CA HIS A 74 2.27 7.35 -1.85
C HIS A 74 1.78 8.71 -2.39
N PRO A 75 0.47 9.02 -2.33
CA PRO A 75 -0.10 10.28 -2.82
C PRO A 75 0.21 11.50 -1.94
N SER A 76 1.09 11.37 -0.95
CA SER A 76 1.26 12.44 0.06
C SER A 76 2.00 13.61 -0.57
N PRO A 77 1.59 14.86 -0.28
CA PRO A 77 2.28 16.03 -0.79
C PRO A 77 3.71 16.18 -0.27
N ALA A 78 4.07 15.42 0.77
CA ALA A 78 5.44 15.32 1.25
C ALA A 78 6.40 14.70 0.22
N ASN A 79 5.90 14.00 -0.80
CA ASN A 79 6.69 13.48 -1.92
C ASN A 79 6.61 14.45 -3.12
N PRO A 80 7.72 15.12 -3.50
CA PRO A 80 7.73 16.05 -4.63
C PRO A 80 7.26 15.44 -5.95
N ALA A 81 7.50 14.13 -6.17
CA ALA A 81 7.05 13.44 -7.38
C ALA A 81 5.52 13.25 -7.41
N ALA A 82 4.87 13.11 -6.25
CA ALA A 82 3.42 12.98 -6.16
C ALA A 82 2.69 14.30 -6.48
N ASN A 83 3.32 15.44 -6.24
CA ASN A 83 2.72 16.75 -6.52
C ASN A 83 2.64 17.09 -8.01
N LYS A 84 3.40 16.40 -8.87
CA LYS A 84 3.43 16.69 -10.31
C LYS A 84 2.28 16.03 -11.05
N ASP A 85 2.19 14.71 -10.96
CA ASP A 85 1.15 13.94 -11.65
C ASP A 85 1.03 12.53 -11.04
N TRP A 86 0.59 12.46 -9.78
CA TRP A 86 0.43 11.18 -9.09
C TRP A 86 -0.63 10.29 -9.75
N GLN A 87 -1.71 10.87 -10.27
CA GLN A 87 -2.83 10.15 -10.85
C GLN A 87 -2.40 9.38 -12.11
N SER A 88 -1.74 10.04 -13.07
CA SER A 88 -1.24 9.34 -14.26
C SER A 88 -0.20 8.29 -13.90
N TYR A 89 0.69 8.57 -12.95
CA TYR A 89 1.64 7.58 -12.45
C TYR A 89 0.92 6.34 -11.89
N ALA A 90 -0.09 6.56 -11.05
CA ALA A 90 -0.83 5.48 -10.41
C ALA A 90 -1.55 4.64 -11.47
N LEU A 91 -2.29 5.26 -12.38
CA LEU A 91 -3.00 4.57 -13.45
C LEU A 91 -2.05 3.76 -14.33
N ASN A 92 -0.90 4.32 -14.72
CA ASN A 92 0.10 3.60 -15.50
C ASN A 92 0.66 2.40 -14.74
N LYS A 93 0.93 2.54 -13.44
CA LYS A 93 1.40 1.43 -12.61
C LYS A 93 0.32 0.34 -12.48
N LEU A 94 -0.95 0.70 -12.28
CA LEU A 94 -2.06 -0.24 -12.19
C LEU A 94 -2.29 -1.00 -13.53
N LYS A 95 -2.15 -0.31 -14.67
CA LYS A 95 -2.14 -0.94 -16.00
C LYS A 95 -0.97 -1.91 -16.15
N GLN A 96 0.24 -1.52 -15.74
CA GLN A 96 1.44 -2.37 -15.84
C GLN A 96 1.36 -3.66 -15.01
N ILE A 97 0.68 -3.63 -13.86
CA ILE A 97 0.49 -4.82 -13.02
C ILE A 97 -0.76 -5.63 -13.41
N ASP A 98 -1.42 -5.24 -14.50
CA ASP A 98 -2.57 -5.89 -15.12
C ASP A 98 -3.74 -6.12 -14.14
N ILE A 99 -4.08 -5.09 -13.37
CA ILE A 99 -5.24 -5.15 -12.47
C ILE A 99 -6.48 -4.46 -13.02
N MET A 100 -6.33 -3.71 -14.10
CA MET A 100 -7.43 -2.92 -14.67
C MET A 100 -8.58 -3.81 -15.17
N SER A 101 -8.28 -5.05 -15.54
CA SER A 101 -9.26 -6.07 -15.93
C SER A 101 -10.17 -6.55 -14.80
N TYR A 102 -9.83 -6.25 -13.54
CA TYR A 102 -10.62 -6.62 -12.36
C TYR A 102 -11.49 -5.47 -11.84
N THR A 103 -11.50 -4.33 -12.52
CA THR A 103 -12.23 -3.12 -12.12
C THR A 103 -13.14 -2.66 -13.25
N ASP A 104 -14.36 -2.22 -12.93
CA ASP A 104 -15.28 -1.58 -13.90
C ASP A 104 -14.91 -0.11 -14.17
N TRP A 105 -13.64 0.25 -14.03
CA TRP A 105 -13.16 1.63 -14.15
C TRP A 105 -12.97 1.99 -15.62
N GLU A 106 -13.78 2.91 -16.12
CA GLU A 106 -13.49 3.59 -17.38
C GLU A 106 -12.45 4.69 -17.13
N ILE A 107 -11.38 4.71 -17.92
CA ILE A 107 -10.34 5.73 -17.83
C ILE A 107 -10.36 6.54 -19.12
N SER A 108 -10.81 7.79 -19.05
CA SER A 108 -10.68 8.77 -20.14
C SER A 108 -9.74 9.88 -19.72
N ASP A 109 -8.74 10.19 -20.57
CA ASP A 109 -7.75 11.27 -20.36
C ASP A 109 -7.12 11.33 -18.95
N GLY A 110 -6.77 10.16 -18.40
CA GLY A 110 -6.14 10.06 -17.08
C GLY A 110 -7.08 10.30 -15.91
N GLN A 111 -8.39 10.45 -16.13
CA GLN A 111 -9.43 10.54 -15.11
C GLN A 111 -10.24 9.26 -15.06
N VAL A 112 -10.57 8.82 -13.84
CA VAL A 112 -11.56 7.76 -13.63
C VAL A 112 -12.92 8.40 -13.87
N ILE A 113 -13.61 7.97 -14.91
CA ILE A 113 -15.02 8.30 -15.14
C ILE A 113 -15.80 7.18 -14.47
N ASP A 114 -16.62 7.55 -13.47
CA ASP A 114 -17.54 6.62 -12.85
C ASP A 114 -18.53 6.16 -13.92
N SER A 115 -18.63 4.85 -14.14
CA SER A 115 -19.61 4.27 -15.05
C SER A 115 -21.03 4.37 -14.49
N GLN A 116 -21.20 4.93 -13.28
CA GLN A 116 -22.48 5.31 -12.71
C GLN A 116 -22.59 6.82 -12.44
N GLY A 117 -23.00 7.56 -13.48
CA GLY A 117 -23.80 8.80 -13.39
C GLY A 117 -23.29 9.95 -12.54
#